data_AF-A0A2R6R5A0-F1
#
_entry.id   AF-A0A2R6R5A0-F1
#
_cell.length_a   1.000
_cell.length_b   1.000
_cell.length_c   1.000
_cell.angle_alpha   90.00
_cell.angle_beta   90.00
_cell.angle_gamma   90.00
#
_symmetry.space_group_name_H-M   'P 1'
#
loop_
_entity.id
_entity.type
_entity.pdbx_description
1 polymer ?
#
loop_
_entity_poly.entity_id
_entity_poly.type
_entity_poly.pdbx_seq_one_letter_code
_entity_poly.pdbx_strand_id
1 'polypeptide(L)'
;MHLNIAQTLLTGKLLSNAHKRIVESQIKEASLNGVSLEDDKRDQFNKIQQELARLSQKFEENVLDATKKFEKLVIDKKEIEGLPATALGLAAQTAVSKGHENATAENGPWVITLDAPSFMSVMVDAQNRALHEEVYRAYVSRASSGDLDNTAIIDRILKLRLEKAKLLAYNNYAEVSMATKMATVDKATELLEKLRSASWDAAVQDMEDLKQFCQTQGAPEANDMSHWDVNFWSERLRESKYEINEVLFPPPPPSLSNSILFRHLCL
;
A
#
# COMPACT_ATOMS: atom_id res chain seq x y z
N MET A 1 -21.95 -3.42 -36.90
CA MET A 1 -23.41 -3.56 -36.70
C MET A 1 -23.83 -3.33 -35.25
N HIS A 2 -23.14 -3.92 -34.25
CA HIS A 2 -23.50 -3.81 -32.83
C HIS A 2 -23.44 -2.39 -32.21
N LEU A 3 -22.48 -1.54 -32.62
CA LEU A 3 -22.39 -0.14 -32.15
C LEU A 3 -23.59 0.72 -32.58
N ASN A 4 -24.21 0.42 -33.73
CA ASN A 4 -25.29 1.22 -34.31
C ASN A 4 -26.64 1.01 -33.58
N ILE A 5 -26.87 -0.20 -33.07
CA ILE A 5 -28.05 -0.52 -32.24
C ILE A 5 -27.98 0.22 -30.90
N ALA A 6 -26.77 0.31 -30.32
CA ALA A 6 -26.56 0.93 -29.02
C ALA A 6 -26.75 2.47 -29.07
N GLN A 7 -26.31 3.13 -30.15
CA GLN A 7 -26.60 4.54 -30.42
C GLN A 7 -28.09 4.83 -30.67
N THR A 8 -28.80 3.88 -31.28
CA THR A 8 -30.25 3.98 -31.51
C THR A 8 -31.05 3.86 -30.20
N LEU A 9 -30.58 3.03 -29.25
CA LEU A 9 -31.19 2.91 -27.92
C LEU A 9 -30.98 4.17 -27.07
N LEU A 10 -29.79 4.79 -27.11
CA LEU A 10 -29.48 6.00 -26.35
C LEU A 10 -30.27 7.24 -26.81
N THR A 11 -30.68 7.29 -28.07
CA THR A 11 -31.48 8.38 -28.66
C THR A 11 -33.00 8.18 -28.53
N GLY A 12 -33.44 7.01 -28.05
CA GLY A 12 -34.85 6.71 -27.77
C GLY A 12 -35.37 7.43 -26.53
N LYS A 13 -36.48 8.17 -26.66
CA LYS A 13 -37.15 8.99 -25.63
C LYS A 13 -37.70 8.21 -24.39
N LEU A 14 -37.36 6.93 -24.21
CA LEU A 14 -38.00 5.98 -23.29
C LEU A 14 -37.10 5.45 -22.14
N LEU A 15 -35.79 5.73 -22.14
CA LEU A 15 -34.88 5.24 -21.10
C LEU A 15 -34.76 6.24 -19.93
N SER A 16 -34.86 5.73 -18.70
CA SER A 16 -34.53 6.48 -17.49
C SER A 16 -33.03 6.84 -17.46
N ASN A 17 -32.63 7.85 -16.67
CA ASN A 17 -31.23 8.25 -16.55
C ASN A 17 -30.33 7.08 -16.07
N ALA A 18 -30.84 6.23 -15.18
CA ALA A 18 -30.14 5.03 -14.74
C ALA A 18 -29.92 4.04 -15.90
N HIS A 19 -30.95 3.77 -16.71
CA HIS A 19 -30.82 2.86 -17.86
C HIS A 19 -29.87 3.41 -18.93
N LYS A 20 -29.91 4.73 -19.20
CA LYS A 20 -28.94 5.37 -20.11
C LYS A 20 -27.51 5.16 -19.63
N ARG A 21 -27.25 5.39 -18.34
CA ARG A 21 -25.92 5.21 -17.74
C ARG A 21 -25.44 3.76 -17.86
N ILE A 22 -26.31 2.78 -17.63
CA ILE A 22 -25.98 1.36 -17.78
C ILE A 22 -25.58 1.06 -19.23
N VAL A 23 -26.38 1.49 -20.20
CA VAL A 23 -26.10 1.26 -21.62
C VAL A 23 -24.78 1.90 -22.04
N GLU A 24 -24.54 3.16 -21.66
CA GLU A 24 -23.27 3.84 -21.92
C GLU A 24 -22.07 3.13 -21.29
N SER A 25 -22.19 2.67 -20.03
CA SER A 25 -21.11 1.92 -19.36
C SER A 25 -20.80 0.63 -20.08
N GLN A 26 -21.84 -0.14 -20.44
CA GLN A 26 -21.67 -1.43 -21.12
C GLN A 26 -21.02 -1.28 -22.50
N ILE A 27 -21.40 -0.27 -23.29
CA ILE A 27 -20.76 0.00 -24.59
C ILE A 27 -19.28 0.35 -24.40
N LYS A 28 -18.99 1.17 -23.38
CA LYS A 28 -17.62 1.62 -23.07
C LYS A 28 -16.75 0.46 -22.60
N GLU A 29 -17.26 -0.35 -21.69
CA GLU A 29 -16.61 -1.57 -21.21
C GLU A 29 -16.37 -2.56 -22.34
N ALA A 30 -17.35 -2.80 -23.22
CA ALA A 30 -17.18 -3.65 -24.40
C ALA A 30 -16.05 -3.13 -25.31
N SER A 31 -15.99 -1.82 -25.53
CA SER A 31 -14.92 -1.20 -26.33
C SER A 31 -13.55 -1.36 -25.67
N LEU A 32 -13.44 -1.15 -24.35
CA LEU A 32 -12.21 -1.34 -23.58
C LEU A 32 -11.80 -2.81 -23.42
N ASN A 33 -12.74 -3.73 -23.61
CA ASN A 33 -12.51 -5.17 -23.70
C ASN A 33 -12.19 -5.65 -25.12
N GLY A 34 -11.96 -4.72 -26.06
CA GLY A 34 -11.46 -5.05 -27.39
C GLY A 34 -12.52 -5.62 -28.35
N VAL A 35 -13.82 -5.45 -28.08
CA VAL A 35 -14.91 -5.96 -28.95
C VAL A 35 -14.85 -5.36 -30.37
N SER A 36 -14.28 -4.17 -30.52
CA SER A 36 -14.11 -3.48 -31.80
C SER A 36 -12.85 -3.88 -32.58
N LEU A 37 -12.02 -4.78 -32.04
CA LEU A 37 -10.77 -5.21 -32.69
C LEU A 37 -11.03 -6.28 -33.75
N GLU A 38 -10.25 -6.24 -34.83
CA GLU A 38 -10.17 -7.31 -35.84
C GLU A 38 -9.64 -8.61 -35.20
N ASP A 39 -9.96 -9.76 -35.80
CA ASP A 39 -9.72 -11.08 -35.22
C ASP A 39 -8.26 -11.29 -34.74
N ASP A 40 -7.25 -10.94 -35.56
CA ASP A 40 -5.84 -11.07 -35.19
C ASP A 40 -5.44 -10.19 -33.99
N LYS A 41 -5.95 -8.96 -33.92
CA LYS A 41 -5.69 -8.02 -32.81
C LYS A 41 -6.44 -8.44 -31.55
N ARG A 42 -7.64 -9.01 -31.71
CA ARG A 42 -8.44 -9.55 -30.61
C ARG A 42 -7.75 -10.75 -29.95
N ASP A 43 -7.13 -11.62 -30.74
CA ASP A 43 -6.36 -12.75 -30.21
C ASP A 43 -5.13 -12.30 -29.42
N GLN A 44 -4.41 -11.29 -29.91
CA GLN A 44 -3.31 -10.66 -29.17
C GLN A 44 -3.81 -10.02 -27.86
N PHE A 45 -4.92 -9.28 -27.93
CA PHE A 45 -5.54 -8.65 -26.76
C PHE A 45 -5.93 -9.68 -25.68
N ASN A 46 -6.54 -10.79 -26.08
CA ASN A 46 -6.94 -11.85 -25.16
C ASN A 46 -5.74 -12.51 -24.48
N LYS A 47 -4.66 -12.78 -25.23
CA LYS A 47 -3.40 -13.31 -24.67
C LYS A 47 -2.79 -12.34 -23.66
N ILE A 48 -2.75 -11.04 -23.98
CA ILE A 48 -2.26 -10.00 -23.06
C ILE A 48 -3.09 -9.97 -21.78
N GLN A 49 -4.41 -10.02 -21.88
CA GLN A 49 -5.31 -10.01 -20.72
C GLN A 49 -5.09 -11.22 -19.80
N GLN A 50 -4.95 -12.42 -20.38
CA GLN A 50 -4.68 -13.64 -19.63
C GLN A 50 -3.31 -13.56 -18.93
N GLU A 51 -2.28 -13.09 -19.62
CA GLU A 51 -0.95 -12.95 -19.05
C GLU A 51 -0.91 -11.91 -17.93
N LEU A 52 -1.58 -10.76 -18.11
CA LEU A 52 -1.71 -9.74 -17.06
C LEU A 52 -2.40 -10.29 -15.81
N ALA A 53 -3.50 -11.04 -15.96
CA ALA A 53 -4.20 -11.64 -14.83
C ALA A 53 -3.29 -12.62 -14.06
N ARG A 54 -2.59 -13.49 -14.79
CA ARG A 54 -1.62 -14.44 -14.21
C ARG A 54 -0.48 -13.73 -13.47
N LEU A 55 0.08 -12.67 -14.06
CA LEU A 55 1.17 -11.90 -13.47
C LEU A 55 0.72 -11.11 -12.23
N SER A 56 -0.49 -10.53 -12.25
CA SER A 56 -1.06 -9.85 -11.09
C SER A 56 -1.26 -10.81 -9.91
N GLN A 57 -1.80 -12.00 -10.16
CA GLN A 57 -1.90 -13.03 -9.13
C GLN A 57 -0.52 -13.42 -8.58
N LYS A 58 0.45 -13.69 -9.46
CA LYS A 58 1.81 -14.05 -9.05
C LYS A 58 2.49 -12.94 -8.24
N PHE A 59 2.27 -11.68 -8.61
CA PHE A 59 2.78 -10.53 -7.86
C PHE A 59 2.27 -10.51 -6.42
N GLU A 60 0.96 -10.69 -6.24
CA GLU A 60 0.31 -10.70 -4.91
C GLU A 60 0.75 -11.90 -4.07
N GLU A 61 0.85 -13.09 -4.68
CA GLU A 61 1.39 -14.31 -4.03
C GLU A 61 2.81 -14.07 -3.54
N ASN A 62 3.69 -13.51 -4.38
CA ASN A 62 5.08 -13.22 -4.01
C ASN A 62 5.17 -12.21 -2.85
N VAL A 63 4.33 -11.18 -2.81
CA VAL A 63 4.28 -10.20 -1.70
C VAL A 63 3.83 -10.86 -0.40
N LEU A 64 2.80 -11.72 -0.47
CA LEU A 64 2.30 -12.45 0.69
C LEU A 64 3.36 -13.41 1.25
N ASP A 65 4.00 -14.17 0.37
CA ASP A 65 5.04 -15.13 0.75
C ASP A 65 6.28 -14.41 1.30
N ALA A 66 6.69 -13.29 0.71
CA ALA A 66 7.80 -12.48 1.22
C ALA A 66 7.50 -11.91 2.62
N THR A 67 6.24 -11.48 2.84
CA THR A 67 5.80 -10.99 4.16
C THR A 67 5.81 -12.10 5.21
N LYS A 68 5.39 -13.32 4.85
CA LYS A 68 5.39 -14.50 5.74
C LYS A 68 6.78 -15.08 6.00
N LYS A 69 7.71 -14.94 5.06
CA LYS A 69 9.04 -15.53 5.13
C LYS A 69 9.94 -14.86 6.17
N PHE A 70 9.74 -13.58 6.44
CA PHE A 70 10.52 -12.86 7.44
C PHE A 70 10.04 -13.22 8.85
N GLU A 71 10.96 -13.73 9.65
CA GLU A 71 10.76 -14.03 11.06
C GLU A 71 12.02 -13.63 11.80
N LYS A 72 11.90 -12.68 12.74
CA LYS A 72 12.97 -12.30 13.65
C LYS A 72 12.63 -12.80 15.04
N LEU A 73 13.31 -13.86 15.45
CA LEU A 73 13.25 -14.37 16.82
C LEU A 73 14.08 -13.46 17.72
N VAL A 74 13.44 -12.89 18.74
CA VAL A 74 14.09 -12.07 19.76
C VAL A 74 14.00 -12.79 21.10
N ILE A 75 15.16 -13.00 21.72
CA ILE A 75 15.31 -13.69 23.00
C ILE A 75 15.70 -12.70 24.10
N ASP A 76 16.56 -11.72 23.77
CA ASP A 76 16.96 -10.69 24.73
C ASP A 76 15.83 -9.66 24.90
N LYS A 77 15.35 -9.51 26.14
CA LYS A 77 14.34 -8.53 26.52
C LYS A 77 14.80 -7.09 26.29
N LYS A 78 16.10 -6.81 26.22
CA LYS A 78 16.61 -5.48 25.90
C LYS A 78 16.35 -5.06 24.45
N GLU A 79 16.25 -6.02 23.52
CA GLU A 79 16.05 -5.71 22.11
C GLU A 79 14.62 -5.27 21.78
N ILE A 80 13.65 -5.61 22.63
CA ILE A 80 12.21 -5.26 22.51
C ILE A 80 11.77 -4.14 23.45
N GLU A 81 12.71 -3.43 24.07
CA GLU A 81 12.40 -2.34 25.00
C GLU A 81 11.53 -1.27 24.32
N GLY A 82 10.49 -0.80 25.02
CA GLY A 82 9.53 0.18 24.52
C GLY A 82 8.28 -0.41 23.88
N LEU A 83 8.31 -1.67 23.39
CA LEU A 83 7.12 -2.28 22.79
C LEU A 83 5.96 -2.40 23.79
N PRO A 84 4.72 -2.05 23.40
CA PRO A 84 3.55 -2.14 24.27
C PRO A 84 3.20 -3.61 24.56
N ALA A 85 2.53 -3.85 25.70
CA ALA A 85 2.15 -5.19 26.12
C ALA A 85 1.28 -5.93 25.07
N THR A 86 0.48 -5.19 24.29
CA THR A 86 -0.32 -5.73 23.18
C THR A 86 0.56 -6.29 22.06
N ALA A 87 1.60 -5.57 21.66
CA ALA A 87 2.56 -6.00 20.65
C ALA A 87 3.39 -7.19 21.15
N LEU A 88 3.84 -7.16 22.40
CA LEU A 88 4.55 -8.28 23.03
C LEU A 88 3.68 -9.54 23.12
N GLY A 89 2.39 -9.37 23.42
CA GLY A 89 1.41 -10.47 23.42
C GLY A 89 1.26 -11.10 22.04
N LEU A 90 1.13 -10.29 20.98
CA LEU A 90 1.03 -10.78 19.61
C LEU A 90 2.32 -11.48 19.15
N ALA A 91 3.48 -10.90 19.45
CA ALA A 91 4.78 -11.47 19.09
C ALA A 91 5.06 -12.79 19.83
N ALA A 92 4.65 -12.89 21.10
CA ALA A 92 4.73 -14.14 21.87
C ALA A 92 3.75 -15.20 21.33
N GLN A 93 2.51 -14.83 20.99
CA GLN A 93 1.55 -15.75 20.36
C GLN A 93 2.08 -16.27 19.03
N THR A 94 2.71 -15.41 18.24
CA THR A 94 3.38 -15.79 17.00
C THR A 94 4.51 -16.77 17.28
N ALA A 95 5.34 -16.52 18.30
CA ALA A 95 6.40 -17.44 18.71
C ALA A 95 5.86 -18.83 19.12
N VAL A 96 4.75 -18.90 19.87
CA VAL A 96 4.08 -20.16 20.20
C VAL A 96 3.66 -20.90 18.93
N SER A 97 3.04 -20.22 17.96
CA SER A 97 2.63 -20.82 16.69
C SER A 97 3.80 -21.35 15.84
N LYS A 98 5.02 -20.88 16.11
CA LYS A 98 6.28 -21.27 15.46
C LYS A 98 7.08 -22.30 16.26
N GLY A 99 6.52 -22.84 17.35
CA GLY A 99 7.11 -23.92 18.13
C GLY A 99 7.77 -23.50 19.45
N HIS A 100 7.67 -22.23 19.84
CA HIS A 100 8.15 -21.77 21.15
C HIS A 100 7.03 -21.81 22.20
N GLU A 101 6.64 -23.02 22.63
CA GLU A 101 5.46 -23.24 23.49
C GLU A 101 5.47 -22.47 24.83
N ASN A 102 6.67 -22.16 25.35
CA ASN A 102 6.85 -21.43 26.60
C ASN A 102 6.86 -19.89 26.41
N ALA A 103 6.62 -19.40 25.19
CA ALA A 103 6.67 -17.98 24.90
C ALA A 103 5.55 -17.21 25.61
N THR A 104 5.91 -16.18 26.37
CA THR A 104 4.95 -15.28 27.02
C THR A 104 5.27 -13.82 26.70
N ALA A 105 4.27 -12.95 26.81
CA ALA A 105 4.46 -11.51 26.58
C ALA A 105 5.56 -10.93 27.48
N GLU A 106 5.73 -11.43 28.71
CA GLU A 106 6.63 -10.87 29.72
C GLU A 106 8.08 -11.35 29.61
N ASN A 107 8.27 -12.61 29.22
CA ASN A 107 9.57 -13.31 29.28
C ASN A 107 10.06 -13.83 27.92
N GLY A 108 9.25 -13.71 26.87
CA GLY A 108 9.60 -14.16 25.53
C GLY A 108 9.71 -15.68 25.42
N PRO A 109 10.31 -16.20 24.33
CA PRO A 109 10.83 -15.44 23.20
C PRO A 109 9.71 -14.81 22.36
N TRP A 110 10.04 -13.77 21.59
CA TRP A 110 9.09 -13.04 20.74
C TRP A 110 9.48 -13.23 19.27
N VAL A 111 8.50 -13.40 18.37
CA VAL A 111 8.73 -13.43 16.93
C VAL A 111 8.14 -12.18 16.31
N ILE A 112 9.00 -11.38 15.69
CA ILE A 112 8.63 -10.18 14.92
C ILE A 112 8.46 -10.58 13.45
N THR A 113 7.40 -10.08 12.83
CA THR A 113 6.98 -10.35 11.46
C THR A 113 6.75 -9.05 10.69
N LEU A 114 6.50 -9.14 9.38
CA LEU A 114 6.28 -7.97 8.51
C LEU A 114 4.80 -7.66 8.23
N ASP A 115 3.87 -8.36 8.88
CA ASP A 115 2.46 -7.93 8.85
C ASP A 115 2.29 -6.60 9.57
N ALA A 116 1.31 -5.80 9.12
CA ALA A 116 1.20 -4.40 9.52
C ALA A 116 1.14 -4.18 11.05
N PRO A 117 0.38 -4.97 11.85
CA PRO A 117 0.39 -4.81 13.30
C PRO A 117 1.78 -5.01 13.93
N SER A 118 2.52 -6.06 13.55
CA SER A 118 3.86 -6.32 14.08
C SER A 118 4.87 -5.25 13.63
N PHE A 119 4.89 -4.95 12.33
CA PHE A 119 5.80 -3.97 11.74
C PHE A 119 5.60 -2.58 12.33
N MET A 120 4.35 -2.09 12.40
CA MET A 120 4.07 -0.73 12.89
C MET A 120 4.46 -0.55 14.35
N SER A 121 4.17 -1.52 15.23
CA SER A 121 4.58 -1.44 16.63
C SER A 121 6.10 -1.38 16.79
N VAL A 122 6.85 -2.12 15.98
CA VAL A 122 8.31 -2.00 15.99
C VAL A 122 8.76 -0.62 15.56
N MET A 123 8.23 -0.07 14.46
CA MET A 123 8.68 1.21 13.93
C MET A 123 8.28 2.43 14.79
N VAL A 124 7.31 2.29 15.69
CA VAL A 124 6.73 3.38 16.48
C VAL A 124 7.17 3.33 17.95
N ASP A 125 7.27 2.13 18.53
CA ASP A 125 7.43 1.94 19.98
C ASP A 125 8.77 1.35 20.40
N ALA A 126 9.46 0.59 19.54
CA ALA A 126 10.72 -0.01 19.94
C ALA A 126 11.79 1.07 20.17
N GLN A 127 12.63 0.92 21.19
CA GLN A 127 13.73 1.86 21.47
C GLN A 127 15.04 1.44 20.79
N ASN A 128 15.11 0.18 20.34
CA ASN A 128 16.30 -0.35 19.69
C ASN A 128 16.37 0.10 18.23
N ARG A 129 17.18 1.12 17.95
CA ARG A 129 17.41 1.64 16.59
C ARG A 129 17.89 0.57 15.60
N ALA A 130 18.71 -0.39 16.04
CA ALA A 130 19.18 -1.47 15.16
C ALA A 130 18.03 -2.40 14.74
N LEU A 131 17.05 -2.62 15.63
CA LEU A 131 15.84 -3.37 15.30
C LEU A 131 14.98 -2.61 14.28
N HIS A 132 14.87 -1.27 14.40
CA HIS A 132 14.20 -0.45 13.38
C HIS A 132 14.86 -0.61 12.02
N GLU A 133 16.17 -0.49 11.95
CA GLU A 133 16.90 -0.61 10.68
C GLU A 133 16.68 -1.99 10.04
N GLU A 134 16.83 -3.06 10.81
CA GLU A 134 16.67 -4.43 10.31
C GLU A 134 15.25 -4.67 9.78
N VAL A 135 14.23 -4.32 10.57
CA VAL A 135 12.82 -4.53 10.23
C VAL A 135 12.38 -3.61 9.07
N TYR A 136 12.82 -2.35 9.06
CA TYR A 136 12.56 -1.42 7.96
C TYR A 136 13.16 -1.93 6.65
N ARG A 137 14.45 -2.32 6.65
CA ARG A 137 15.13 -2.84 5.45
C ARG A 137 14.45 -4.10 4.95
N ALA A 138 14.07 -5.01 5.83
CA ALA A 138 13.30 -6.20 5.47
C ALA A 138 11.96 -5.84 4.83
N TYR A 139 11.24 -4.85 5.38
CA TYR A 139 9.94 -4.42 4.87
C TYR A 139 10.01 -3.79 3.47
N VAL A 140 10.99 -2.91 3.22
CA VAL A 140 11.13 -2.22 1.92
C VAL A 140 11.76 -3.09 0.82
N SER A 141 12.40 -4.20 1.19
CA SER A 141 12.98 -5.18 0.26
C SER A 141 12.12 -6.44 0.08
N ARG A 142 10.85 -6.42 0.52
CA ARG A 142 9.94 -7.54 0.28
C ARG A 142 9.74 -7.76 -1.22
N ALA A 143 9.79 -9.04 -1.60
CA ALA A 143 9.54 -9.49 -2.97
C ALA A 143 10.41 -8.78 -4.02
N SER A 144 11.67 -8.47 -3.69
CA SER A 144 12.62 -7.80 -4.61
C SER A 144 13.87 -8.63 -4.94
N SER A 145 13.95 -9.89 -4.51
CA SER A 145 15.09 -10.77 -4.79
C SER A 145 14.73 -12.26 -4.72
N GLY A 146 15.55 -13.09 -5.37
CA GLY A 146 15.39 -14.54 -5.41
C GLY A 146 14.10 -14.98 -6.10
N ASP A 147 13.52 -16.10 -5.65
CA ASP A 147 12.31 -16.69 -6.25
C ASP A 147 11.04 -15.85 -6.08
N LEU A 148 11.08 -14.86 -5.19
CA LEU A 148 9.96 -13.95 -4.90
C LEU A 148 10.14 -12.58 -5.56
N ASP A 149 11.16 -12.39 -6.42
CA ASP A 149 11.42 -11.09 -7.06
C ASP A 149 10.28 -10.69 -8.01
N ASN A 150 9.70 -9.53 -7.73
CA ASN A 150 8.64 -8.92 -8.53
C ASN A 150 9.15 -7.91 -9.56
N THR A 151 10.45 -7.60 -9.61
CA THR A 151 11.01 -6.60 -10.54
C THR A 151 10.69 -6.95 -11.99
N ALA A 152 11.03 -8.17 -12.42
CA ALA A 152 10.73 -8.63 -13.78
C ALA A 152 9.22 -8.78 -14.05
N ILE A 153 8.43 -9.09 -13.02
CA ILE A 153 6.96 -9.17 -13.13
C ILE A 153 6.38 -7.79 -13.40
N ILE A 154 6.84 -6.75 -12.69
CA ILE A 154 6.43 -5.36 -12.89
C ILE A 154 6.79 -4.92 -14.32
N ASP A 155 8.03 -5.15 -14.76
CA ASP A 155 8.49 -4.79 -16.11
C ASP A 155 7.59 -5.43 -17.18
N ARG A 156 7.27 -6.71 -17.01
CA ARG A 156 6.39 -7.42 -17.93
C ARG A 156 4.96 -6.86 -17.90
N ILE A 157 4.41 -6.56 -16.73
CA ILE A 157 3.09 -5.93 -16.57
C ILE A 157 3.06 -4.57 -17.28
N LEU A 158 4.08 -3.72 -17.10
CA LEU A 158 4.16 -2.40 -17.73
C LEU A 158 4.21 -2.51 -19.26
N LYS A 159 5.04 -3.43 -19.79
CA LYS A 159 5.12 -3.71 -21.22
C LYS A 159 3.76 -4.15 -21.79
N LEU A 160 3.11 -5.12 -21.15
CA LEU A 160 1.80 -5.62 -21.56
C LEU A 160 0.70 -4.55 -21.47
N ARG A 161 0.73 -3.70 -20.44
CA ARG A 161 -0.20 -2.57 -20.29
C ARG A 161 -0.04 -1.54 -21.41
N LEU A 162 1.19 -1.27 -21.85
CA LEU A 162 1.46 -0.40 -22.98
C LEU A 162 0.99 -1.03 -24.30
N GLU A 163 1.28 -2.31 -24.53
CA GLU A 163 0.81 -3.06 -25.71
C GLU A 163 -0.73 -3.06 -25.78
N LYS A 164 -1.41 -3.32 -24.66
CA LYS A 164 -2.87 -3.22 -24.53
C LYS A 164 -3.38 -1.83 -24.90
N ALA A 165 -2.75 -0.77 -24.38
CA ALA A 165 -3.16 0.59 -24.67
C ALA A 165 -3.07 0.90 -26.18
N LYS A 166 -1.98 0.51 -26.82
CA LYS A 166 -1.77 0.70 -28.26
C LYS A 166 -2.79 -0.09 -29.10
N LEU A 167 -3.13 -1.32 -28.71
CA LEU A 167 -4.17 -2.10 -29.39
C LEU A 167 -5.53 -1.41 -29.33
N LEU A 168 -5.85 -0.75 -28.21
CA LEU A 168 -7.07 0.03 -28.02
C LEU A 168 -6.98 1.46 -28.57
N ALA A 169 -5.93 1.80 -29.32
CA ALA A 169 -5.67 3.12 -29.90
C ALA A 169 -5.50 4.26 -28.87
N TYR A 170 -4.93 3.95 -27.70
CA TYR A 170 -4.46 4.92 -26.70
C TYR A 170 -2.93 5.02 -26.71
N ASN A 171 -2.38 6.15 -26.27
CA ASN A 171 -0.93 6.37 -26.22
C ASN A 171 -0.26 5.62 -25.07
N ASN A 172 -0.96 5.51 -23.94
CA ASN A 172 -0.45 4.90 -22.71
C ASN A 172 -1.60 4.28 -21.89
N TYR A 173 -1.24 3.46 -20.89
CA TYR A 173 -2.23 2.78 -20.06
C TYR A 173 -2.99 3.70 -19.12
N ALA A 174 -2.43 4.86 -18.76
CA ALA A 174 -3.14 5.82 -17.91
C ALA A 174 -4.38 6.36 -18.64
N GLU A 175 -4.30 6.64 -19.94
CA GLU A 175 -5.46 7.03 -20.75
C GLU A 175 -6.55 5.94 -20.78
N VAL A 176 -6.16 4.68 -20.93
CA VAL A 176 -7.10 3.53 -20.84
C VAL A 176 -7.78 3.49 -19.47
N SER A 177 -7.01 3.69 -18.40
CA SER A 177 -7.52 3.72 -17.02
C SER A 177 -8.46 4.90 -16.76
N MET A 178 -8.16 6.07 -17.34
CA MET A 178 -8.97 7.27 -17.21
C MET A 178 -10.26 7.20 -18.04
N ALA A 179 -10.32 6.35 -19.07
CA ALA A 179 -11.53 6.18 -19.87
C ALA A 179 -12.75 5.82 -19.01
N THR A 180 -12.62 5.09 -17.91
CA THR A 180 -13.76 4.78 -17.02
C THR A 180 -13.91 5.74 -15.83
N LYS A 181 -12.99 6.69 -15.65
CA LYS A 181 -12.96 7.61 -14.51
C LYS A 181 -13.50 8.98 -14.89
N MET A 182 -13.79 9.80 -13.88
CA MET A 182 -14.15 11.21 -14.08
C MET A 182 -12.93 12.07 -14.44
N ALA A 183 -11.74 11.69 -13.95
CA ALA A 183 -10.50 12.42 -14.19
C ALA A 183 -9.90 12.10 -15.55
N THR A 184 -9.17 13.07 -16.11
CA THR A 184 -8.18 12.86 -17.18
C THR A 184 -6.78 12.76 -16.56
N VAL A 185 -5.79 12.34 -17.36
CA VAL A 185 -4.39 12.32 -16.93
C VAL A 185 -3.95 13.72 -16.48
N ASP A 186 -4.23 14.74 -17.28
CA ASP A 186 -3.86 16.13 -16.97
C ASP A 186 -4.52 16.63 -15.68
N LYS A 187 -5.81 16.35 -15.48
CA LYS A 187 -6.53 16.78 -14.27
C LYS A 187 -6.04 16.06 -13.01
N ALA A 188 -5.68 14.79 -13.13
CA ALA A 188 -5.05 14.06 -12.04
C ALA A 188 -3.68 14.63 -11.70
N THR A 189 -2.83 14.87 -12.70
CA THR A 189 -1.50 15.48 -12.52
C THR A 189 -1.59 16.90 -11.93
N GLU A 190 -2.51 17.73 -12.42
CA GLU A 190 -2.76 19.09 -11.90
C GLU A 190 -3.14 19.05 -10.41
N LEU A 191 -4.05 18.15 -10.03
CA LEU A 191 -4.45 17.99 -8.64
C LEU A 191 -3.28 17.53 -7.76
N LEU A 192 -2.53 16.52 -8.22
CA LEU A 192 -1.36 16.00 -7.48
C LEU A 192 -0.29 17.08 -7.30
N GLU A 193 0.00 17.87 -8.33
CA GLU A 193 1.00 18.94 -8.25
C GLU A 193 0.55 20.08 -7.33
N LYS A 194 -0.74 20.41 -7.34
CA LYS A 194 -1.32 21.37 -6.39
C LYS A 194 -1.18 20.88 -4.94
N LEU A 195 -1.47 19.61 -4.67
CA LEU A 195 -1.31 19.02 -3.34
C LEU A 195 0.16 18.95 -2.93
N ARG A 196 1.05 18.53 -3.84
CA ARG A 196 2.51 18.48 -3.62
C ARG A 196 3.05 19.86 -3.25
N SER A 197 2.69 20.89 -4.02
CA SER A 197 3.12 22.27 -3.78
C SER A 197 2.62 22.81 -2.43
N ALA A 198 1.36 22.56 -2.09
CA ALA A 198 0.79 23.02 -0.82
C ALA A 198 1.34 22.28 0.42
N SER A 199 1.80 21.03 0.24
CA SER A 199 2.30 20.19 1.35
C SER A 199 3.81 20.26 1.54
N TRP A 200 4.56 20.82 0.57
CA TRP A 200 6.02 20.79 0.57
C TRP A 200 6.64 21.50 1.77
N ASP A 201 6.27 22.76 2.00
CA ASP A 201 6.86 23.57 3.07
C ASP A 201 6.53 22.99 4.45
N ALA A 202 5.31 22.46 4.62
CA ALA A 202 4.89 21.78 5.85
C ALA A 202 5.72 20.50 6.09
N ALA A 203 5.89 19.65 5.07
CA ALA A 203 6.68 18.42 5.21
C ALA A 203 8.17 18.69 5.50
N VAL A 204 8.74 19.78 4.95
CA VAL A 204 10.09 20.23 5.29
C VAL A 204 10.16 20.70 6.74
N GLN A 205 9.16 21.46 7.20
CA GLN A 205 9.08 21.89 8.60
C GLN A 205 8.92 20.70 9.55
N ASP A 206 8.08 19.72 9.23
CA ASP A 206 7.90 18.52 10.05
C ASP A 206 9.23 17.77 10.23
N MET A 207 10.02 17.62 9.17
CA MET A 207 11.35 16.99 9.25
C MET A 207 12.32 17.81 10.12
N GLU A 208 12.25 19.14 10.07
CA GLU A 208 13.08 20.01 10.92
C GLU A 208 12.64 19.95 12.38
N ASP A 209 11.34 19.95 12.66
CA ASP A 209 10.76 19.78 13.99
C ASP A 209 11.20 18.44 14.61
N LEU A 210 11.20 17.36 13.82
CA LEU A 210 11.70 16.05 14.25
C LEU A 210 13.18 16.10 14.61
N LYS A 211 14.02 16.70 13.76
CA LYS A 211 15.47 16.83 14.03
C LYS A 211 15.72 17.63 15.30
N GLN A 212 15.06 18.77 15.45
CA GLN A 212 15.18 19.60 16.65
C GLN A 212 14.74 18.84 17.90
N PHE A 213 13.62 18.14 17.83
CA PHE A 213 13.15 17.32 18.95
C PHE A 213 14.16 16.22 19.32
N CYS A 214 14.71 15.49 18.34
CA CYS A 214 15.76 14.50 18.57
C CYS A 214 16.99 15.10 19.26
N GLN A 215 17.42 16.29 18.83
CA GLN A 215 18.55 17.01 19.44
C GLN A 215 18.25 17.38 20.89
N THR A 216 17.03 17.84 21.21
CA THR A 216 16.65 18.17 22.59
C THR A 216 16.62 16.96 23.51
N GLN A 217 16.34 15.77 22.97
CA GLN A 217 16.38 14.50 23.70
C GLN A 217 17.80 13.92 23.82
N GLY A 218 18.80 14.58 23.21
CA GLY A 218 20.20 14.13 23.23
C GLY A 218 20.45 12.83 22.46
N ALA A 219 19.57 12.50 21.50
CA ALA A 219 19.68 11.26 20.73
C ALA A 219 20.89 11.30 19.78
N PRO A 220 21.72 10.23 19.73
CA PRO A 220 22.91 10.19 18.89
C PRO A 220 22.59 10.28 17.39
N GLU A 221 21.42 9.81 16.96
CA GLU A 221 20.93 9.86 15.58
C GLU A 221 20.40 11.23 15.15
N ALA A 222 20.32 12.22 16.04
CA ALA A 222 19.74 13.52 15.72
C ALA A 222 20.45 14.26 14.57
N ASN A 223 21.74 13.96 14.36
CA ASN A 223 22.55 14.53 13.26
C ASN A 223 22.59 13.66 12.00
N ASP A 224 22.06 12.43 12.05
CA ASP A 224 22.07 11.45 10.96
C ASP A 224 20.77 10.62 10.95
N MET A 225 19.65 11.36 10.88
CA MET A 225 18.32 10.77 10.89
C MET A 225 18.06 10.02 9.58
N SER A 226 17.69 8.75 9.71
CA SER A 226 17.38 7.85 8.61
C SER A 226 15.88 7.54 8.52
N HIS A 227 15.44 6.90 7.43
CA HIS A 227 14.01 6.59 7.24
C HIS A 227 13.39 5.74 8.35
N TRP A 228 14.18 4.87 8.99
CA TRP A 228 13.72 4.02 10.08
C TRP A 228 13.62 4.76 11.44
N ASP A 229 14.11 5.99 11.52
CA ASP A 229 14.03 6.83 12.72
C ASP A 229 12.74 7.70 12.71
N VAL A 230 12.18 7.98 11.53
CA VAL A 230 11.10 8.98 11.34
C VAL A 230 9.83 8.62 12.13
N ASN A 231 9.35 7.38 12.05
CA ASN A 231 8.10 6.98 12.71
C ASN A 231 8.23 7.04 14.24
N PHE A 232 9.32 6.50 14.78
CA PHE A 232 9.61 6.51 16.22
C PHE A 232 9.65 7.94 16.77
N TRP A 233 10.43 8.82 16.13
CA TRP A 233 10.57 10.20 16.61
C TRP A 233 9.33 11.05 16.37
N SER A 234 8.54 10.76 15.32
CA SER A 234 7.23 11.38 15.12
C SER A 234 6.28 11.05 16.25
N GLU A 235 6.30 9.80 16.73
CA GLU A 235 5.51 9.40 17.88
C GLU A 235 5.96 10.11 19.15
N ARG A 236 7.26 10.11 19.45
CA ARG A 236 7.78 10.77 20.65
C ARG A 236 7.49 12.28 20.64
N LEU A 237 7.61 12.94 19.48
CA LEU A 237 7.25 14.35 19.33
C LEU A 237 5.75 14.56 19.54
N ARG A 238 4.90 13.68 19.00
CA ARG A 238 3.44 13.75 19.17
C ARG A 238 3.04 13.60 20.63
N GLU A 239 3.58 12.60 21.32
CA GLU A 239 3.37 12.37 22.75
C GLU A 239 3.78 13.59 23.57
N SER A 240 4.97 14.16 23.30
CA SER A 240 5.48 15.32 24.02
C SER A 240 4.69 16.59 23.73
N LYS A 241 4.22 16.79 22.49
CA LYS A 241 3.56 18.03 22.06
C LYS A 241 2.09 18.09 22.47
N TYR A 242 1.42 16.95 22.52
CA TYR A 242 -0.02 16.87 22.77
C TYR A 242 -0.38 16.21 24.10
N GLU A 243 0.58 15.66 24.84
CA GLU A 243 0.36 14.89 26.07
C GLU A 243 -0.61 13.70 25.87
N ILE A 244 -0.72 13.19 24.63
CA ILE A 244 -1.58 12.06 24.25
C ILE A 244 -0.68 10.88 23.90
N ASN A 245 -0.86 9.76 24.61
CA ASN A 245 -0.23 8.49 24.30
C ASN A 245 -1.22 7.58 23.55
N GLU A 246 -0.83 6.97 22.43
CA GLU A 246 -1.72 6.12 21.62
C GLU A 246 -2.25 4.91 22.39
N VAL A 247 -1.51 4.47 23.42
CA VAL A 247 -1.90 3.39 24.34
C VAL A 247 -3.20 3.71 25.09
N LEU A 248 -3.59 4.99 25.20
CA LEU A 248 -4.80 5.42 25.90
C LEU A 248 -6.06 5.45 25.03
N PHE A 249 -5.95 5.24 23.71
CA PHE A 249 -7.12 5.20 22.82
C PHE A 249 -7.51 3.75 22.53
N PRO A 250 -8.64 3.24 23.07
CA PRO A 250 -9.12 1.92 22.69
C PRO A 250 -9.38 1.89 21.17
N PRO A 251 -9.16 0.74 20.49
CA PRO A 251 -9.47 0.62 19.08
C PRO A 251 -10.94 1.01 18.86
N PRO A 252 -11.25 1.76 17.79
CA PRO A 252 -12.62 2.17 17.53
C PRO A 252 -13.51 0.92 17.42
N PRO A 253 -14.78 1.00 17.86
CA PRO A 253 -15.68 -0.13 17.79
C PRO A 253 -15.75 -0.68 16.35
N PRO A 254 -15.96 -2.01 16.17
CA PRO A 254 -15.88 -2.67 14.86
C PRO A 254 -16.74 -2.04 13.75
N SER A 255 -17.78 -1.30 14.12
CA SER A 255 -18.65 -0.55 13.22
C SER A 255 -17.96 0.60 12.46
N LEU A 256 -16.84 1.12 12.97
CA LEU A 256 -16.09 2.23 12.35
C LEU A 256 -14.85 1.78 11.58
N SER A 257 -14.41 0.53 11.79
CA SER A 257 -13.22 -0.06 11.13
C SER A 257 -13.42 -0.24 9.60
N ASN A 258 -14.68 -0.34 9.14
CA ASN A 258 -15.05 -0.37 7.72
C ASN A 258 -15.44 1.00 7.14
N SER A 259 -15.32 2.09 7.89
CA SER A 259 -15.63 3.42 7.37
C SER A 259 -14.46 3.96 6.53
N ILE A 260 -14.79 4.58 5.41
CA ILE A 260 -13.86 5.16 4.43
C ILE A 260 -12.84 6.12 5.08
N LEU A 261 -13.20 6.72 6.22
CA LEU A 261 -12.36 7.63 7.00
C LEU A 261 -11.09 6.95 7.57
N PHE A 262 -11.16 5.68 7.99
CA PHE A 262 -9.98 4.99 8.55
C PHE A 262 -8.98 4.57 7.47
N ARG A 263 -9.44 4.34 6.23
CA ARG A 263 -8.57 3.99 5.09
C ARG A 263 -7.73 5.16 4.55
N HIS A 264 -8.04 6.41 4.92
CA HIS A 264 -7.33 7.60 4.44
C HIS A 264 -6.35 8.19 5.45
N LEU A 265 -6.36 7.73 6.71
CA LEU A 265 -5.44 8.21 7.74
C LEU A 265 -4.22 7.29 7.96
N CYS A 266 -4.22 6.09 7.39
CA CYS A 266 -3.11 5.12 7.53
C CYS A 266 -2.48 4.69 6.19
N LEU A 267 -2.47 5.58 5.19
CA LEU A 267 -1.68 5.42 3.96
C LEU A 267 -0.66 6.55 3.84
#